data_AF-H2ZH66-F1
#
_entry.id   AF-H2ZH66-F1
#
_cell.length_a   1.000
_cell.length_b   1.000
_cell.length_c   1.000
_cell.angle_alpha   90.00
_cell.angle_beta   90.00
_cell.angle_gamma   90.00
#
_symmetry.space_group_name_H-M   'P 1'
#
loop_
_entity.id
_entity.type
_entity.pdbx_description
1 polymer ?
#
loop_
_entity_poly.entity_id
_entity_poly.type
_entity_poly.pdbx_seq_one_letter_code
_entity_poly.pdbx_strand_id
1 'polypeptide(L)'
;MKCEVETTDPCSQFPCLNGGSCGVIALGSAVCTCTALYDGSHCEYSKCRSHYSCKNGGSCGLTNGHLPLTCNCPFPYTGADCSMTLCQKFGNCLNGATCQYRGQQPYCNCLTPYTGTFCENRPVLVDPCSPNPCRNSGNCINTGTSYRCDCRFPHTTSDCSRTLCQQFGNCLNGGTCQYRG
;
A
#
# COMPACT_ATOMS: atom_id res chain seq x y z
N MET A 1 -78.91 -14.07 -24.85
CA MET A 1 -77.59 -14.66 -24.59
C MET A 1 -76.58 -13.51 -24.64
N LYS A 2 -76.02 -13.12 -23.49
CA LYS A 2 -74.92 -12.16 -23.45
C LYS A 2 -73.64 -12.96 -23.63
N CYS A 3 -72.82 -12.64 -24.63
CA CYS A 3 -71.46 -13.15 -24.70
C CYS A 3 -70.60 -12.27 -23.78
N GLU A 4 -70.22 -12.80 -22.63
CA GLU A 4 -69.16 -12.20 -21.83
C GLU A 4 -67.84 -12.66 -22.45
N VAL A 5 -67.07 -11.72 -23.00
CA VAL A 5 -65.67 -11.98 -23.32
C VAL A 5 -64.95 -12.03 -21.98
N GLU A 6 -64.50 -13.20 -21.56
CA GLU A 6 -63.55 -13.29 -20.46
C GLU A 6 -62.25 -12.63 -20.94
N THR A 7 -62.11 -11.33 -20.66
CA THR A 7 -60.84 -10.63 -20.82
C THR A 7 -59.96 -11.07 -19.66
N THR A 8 -59.28 -12.20 -19.82
CA THR A 8 -58.27 -12.66 -18.85
C THR A 8 -57.20 -11.58 -18.74
N ASP A 9 -56.97 -11.10 -17.51
CA ASP A 9 -55.92 -10.13 -17.22
C ASP A 9 -54.56 -10.68 -17.69
N PRO A 10 -53.88 -10.00 -18.64
CA PRO A 10 -52.57 -10.44 -19.13
C PRO A 10 -51.54 -10.61 -18.02
N CYS A 11 -51.62 -9.83 -16.93
CA CYS A 11 -50.72 -9.94 -15.79
C CYS A 11 -50.95 -11.20 -14.95
N SER A 12 -52.16 -11.77 -14.98
CA SER A 12 -52.47 -13.03 -14.31
C SER A 12 -51.85 -14.24 -15.03
N GLN A 13 -51.67 -14.14 -16.35
CA GLN A 13 -51.02 -15.19 -17.17
C GLN A 13 -49.51 -14.99 -17.30
N PHE A 14 -49.01 -13.79 -17.01
CA PHE A 14 -47.60 -13.42 -17.11
C PHE A 14 -47.10 -12.85 -15.77
N PRO A 15 -46.94 -13.70 -14.72
CA PRO A 15 -46.58 -13.23 -13.40
C PRO A 15 -45.13 -12.73 -13.35
N CYS A 16 -44.93 -11.58 -12.72
CA CYS A 16 -43.61 -11.04 -12.42
C CYS A 16 -43.10 -11.60 -11.09
N LEU A 17 -41.89 -12.15 -11.09
CA LEU A 17 -41.26 -12.75 -9.92
C LEU A 17 -40.42 -11.72 -9.15
N ASN A 18 -39.95 -12.11 -7.97
CA ASN A 18 -38.96 -11.37 -7.18
C ASN A 18 -39.33 -9.89 -6.92
N GLY A 19 -40.62 -9.63 -6.72
CA GLY A 19 -41.16 -8.30 -6.44
C GLY A 19 -41.23 -7.37 -7.65
N GLY A 20 -41.12 -7.90 -8.88
CA GLY A 20 -41.35 -7.12 -10.09
C GLY A 20 -42.82 -6.70 -10.22
N SER A 21 -43.04 -5.54 -10.84
CA SER A 21 -44.39 -5.01 -11.08
C SER A 21 -44.84 -5.32 -12.50
N CYS A 22 -46.05 -5.87 -12.65
CA CYS A 22 -46.64 -6.08 -13.97
C CYS A 22 -47.36 -4.82 -14.47
N GLY A 23 -47.18 -4.52 -15.75
CA GLY A 23 -47.97 -3.52 -16.47
C GLY A 23 -48.42 -4.07 -17.83
N VAL A 24 -49.48 -3.49 -18.39
CA VAL A 24 -49.97 -3.83 -19.73
C VAL A 24 -49.64 -2.68 -20.69
N ILE A 25 -48.94 -2.98 -21.77
CA ILE A 25 -48.60 -1.96 -22.80
C ILE A 25 -49.77 -1.76 -23.77
N ALA A 26 -49.73 -0.70 -24.59
CA ALA A 26 -50.83 -0.33 -25.50
C ALA A 26 -51.28 -1.42 -26.49
N LEU A 27 -50.44 -2.42 -26.75
CA LEU A 27 -50.74 -3.60 -27.58
C LEU A 27 -51.49 -4.72 -26.82
N GLY A 28 -51.80 -4.52 -25.54
CA GLY A 28 -52.49 -5.51 -24.70
C GLY A 28 -51.59 -6.59 -24.10
N SER A 29 -50.27 -6.52 -24.30
CA SER A 29 -49.32 -7.49 -23.74
C SER A 29 -48.86 -7.10 -22.33
N ALA A 30 -48.70 -8.08 -21.45
CA ALA A 30 -48.09 -7.89 -20.14
C ALA A 30 -46.57 -7.69 -20.27
N VAL A 31 -46.00 -6.84 -19.42
CA VAL A 31 -44.56 -6.63 -19.28
C VAL A 31 -44.20 -6.48 -17.80
N CYS A 32 -43.07 -7.07 -17.41
CA CYS A 32 -42.56 -6.95 -16.05
C CYS A 32 -41.53 -5.81 -15.93
N THR A 33 -41.71 -4.99 -14.91
CA THR A 33 -40.70 -4.03 -14.46
C THR A 33 -39.97 -4.63 -13.26
N CYS A 34 -38.71 -5.01 -13.44
CA CYS A 34 -37.94 -5.71 -12.42
C CYS A 34 -37.36 -4.78 -11.36
N THR A 35 -37.22 -5.31 -10.15
CA THR A 35 -36.47 -4.66 -9.07
C THR A 35 -34.98 -4.62 -9.39
N ALA A 36 -34.23 -3.78 -8.68
CA ALA A 36 -32.83 -3.49 -9.01
C ALA A 36 -31.91 -4.74 -9.08
N LEU A 37 -32.24 -5.82 -8.35
CA LEU A 37 -31.43 -7.03 -8.24
C LEU A 37 -31.77 -8.14 -9.25
N TYR A 38 -32.83 -7.97 -10.04
CA TYR A 38 -33.35 -9.02 -10.92
C TYR A 38 -33.50 -8.54 -12.36
N ASP A 39 -33.45 -9.48 -13.29
CA ASP A 39 -33.64 -9.31 -14.73
C ASP A 39 -34.36 -10.54 -15.32
N GLY A 40 -34.62 -10.49 -16.62
CA GLY A 40 -35.41 -11.48 -17.34
C GLY A 40 -36.81 -10.98 -17.61
N SER A 41 -37.52 -11.65 -18.53
CA SER A 41 -38.86 -11.22 -18.94
C SER A 41 -39.88 -11.34 -17.80
N HIS A 42 -39.64 -12.22 -16.83
CA HIS A 42 -40.43 -12.38 -15.61
C HIS A 42 -39.66 -11.95 -14.34
N CYS A 43 -38.53 -11.26 -14.45
CA CYS A 43 -37.66 -10.92 -13.32
C CYS A 43 -37.12 -12.14 -12.55
N GLU A 44 -36.93 -13.26 -13.25
CA GLU A 44 -36.57 -14.55 -12.70
C GLU A 44 -35.06 -14.72 -12.43
N TYR A 45 -34.21 -13.94 -13.11
CA TYR A 45 -32.76 -14.06 -13.01
C TYR A 45 -32.18 -13.04 -12.05
N SER A 46 -31.46 -13.51 -11.03
CA SER A 46 -30.68 -12.61 -10.18
C SER A 46 -29.50 -12.04 -10.96
N LYS A 47 -29.42 -10.70 -11.05
CA LYS A 47 -28.27 -9.99 -11.64
C LYS A 47 -26.95 -10.35 -10.95
N CYS A 48 -27.00 -10.68 -9.66
CA CYS A 48 -25.84 -11.17 -8.93
C CYS A 48 -25.32 -12.51 -9.44
N ARG A 49 -26.19 -13.44 -9.87
CA ARG A 49 -25.73 -14.72 -10.41
C ARG A 49 -25.31 -14.62 -11.88
N SER A 50 -26.01 -13.81 -12.66
CA SER A 50 -25.77 -13.72 -14.12
C SER A 50 -24.64 -12.78 -14.51
N HIS A 51 -24.41 -11.70 -13.76
CA HIS A 51 -23.46 -10.64 -14.14
C HIS A 51 -22.33 -10.38 -13.12
N TYR A 52 -22.48 -10.80 -11.85
CA TYR A 52 -21.53 -10.45 -10.79
C TYR A 52 -21.02 -11.67 -10.01
N SER A 53 -19.98 -12.31 -10.54
CA SER A 53 -19.32 -13.46 -9.90
C SER A 53 -18.29 -13.03 -8.85
N CYS A 54 -18.74 -12.54 -7.69
CA CYS A 54 -17.86 -12.16 -6.59
C CYS A 54 -17.02 -13.38 -6.11
N LYS A 55 -15.70 -13.21 -6.12
CA LYS A 55 -14.71 -14.22 -5.70
C LYS A 55 -14.34 -14.05 -4.23
N ASN A 56 -13.58 -15.01 -3.71
CA ASN A 56 -12.97 -14.95 -2.38
C ASN A 56 -13.95 -14.62 -1.22
N GLY A 57 -15.19 -15.13 -1.32
CA GLY A 57 -16.23 -14.90 -0.33
C GLY A 57 -16.91 -13.52 -0.41
N GLY A 58 -16.72 -12.78 -1.49
CA GLY A 58 -17.43 -11.52 -1.73
C GLY A 58 -18.94 -11.71 -1.86
N SER A 59 -19.71 -10.73 -1.39
CA SER A 59 -21.17 -10.72 -1.50
C SER A 59 -21.64 -9.67 -2.51
N CYS A 60 -22.46 -10.08 -3.47
CA CYS A 60 -23.05 -9.15 -4.43
C CYS A 60 -24.25 -8.43 -3.80
N GLY A 61 -24.33 -7.11 -3.99
CA GLY A 61 -25.44 -6.32 -3.50
C GLY A 61 -25.47 -4.90 -4.06
N LEU A 62 -26.42 -4.11 -3.57
CA LEU A 62 -26.53 -2.69 -3.91
C LEU A 62 -25.48 -1.88 -3.16
N THR A 63 -24.92 -0.88 -3.84
CA THR A 63 -23.98 0.05 -3.22
C THR A 63 -24.75 1.08 -2.41
N ASN A 64 -24.61 1.09 -1.07
CA ASN A 64 -25.39 1.95 -0.19
C ASN A 64 -26.91 1.89 -0.45
N GLY A 65 -27.43 0.70 -0.75
CA GLY A 65 -28.86 0.47 -1.02
C GLY A 65 -29.34 0.93 -2.40
N HIS A 66 -28.45 1.41 -3.27
CA HIS A 66 -28.78 1.86 -4.63
C HIS A 66 -27.91 1.18 -5.69
N LEU A 67 -28.32 1.29 -6.96
CA LEU A 67 -27.51 0.88 -8.10
C LEU A 67 -26.25 1.77 -8.23
N PRO A 68 -25.14 1.25 -8.80
CA PRO A 68 -24.99 -0.07 -9.41
C PRO A 68 -24.81 -1.19 -8.37
N LEU A 69 -25.03 -2.43 -8.82
CA LEU A 69 -24.63 -3.62 -8.05
C LEU A 69 -23.10 -3.68 -8.00
N THR A 70 -22.57 -4.03 -6.83
CA THR A 70 -21.14 -4.22 -6.61
C THR A 70 -20.88 -5.45 -5.75
N CYS A 71 -19.65 -5.96 -5.83
CA CYS A 71 -19.17 -6.98 -4.90
C CYS A 71 -18.62 -6.31 -3.64
N ASN A 72 -19.21 -6.64 -2.50
CA ASN A 72 -18.67 -6.31 -1.19
C ASN A 72 -17.57 -7.31 -0.86
N CYS A 73 -16.33 -6.85 -0.88
CA CYS A 73 -15.17 -7.71 -0.68
C CYS A 73 -14.82 -7.85 0.79
N PRO A 74 -14.70 -9.08 1.33
CA PRO A 74 -14.09 -9.27 2.64
C PRO A 74 -12.61 -8.92 2.58
N PHE A 75 -12.07 -8.43 3.69
CA PHE A 75 -10.62 -8.24 3.81
C PHE A 75 -9.89 -9.59 3.65
N PRO A 76 -8.74 -9.67 2.94
CA PRO A 76 -7.96 -8.57 2.34
C PRO A 76 -8.23 -8.32 0.85
N TYR A 77 -9.40 -8.68 0.34
CA TYR A 77 -9.70 -8.66 -1.10
C TYR A 77 -10.24 -7.31 -1.57
N THR A 78 -10.09 -7.04 -2.87
CA THR A 78 -10.50 -5.80 -3.53
C THR A 78 -10.71 -6.06 -5.03
N GLY A 79 -11.19 -5.04 -5.74
CA GLY A 79 -11.56 -5.12 -7.16
C GLY A 79 -13.05 -5.31 -7.38
N ALA A 80 -13.49 -5.22 -8.64
CA ALA A 80 -14.91 -5.30 -9.00
C ALA A 80 -15.54 -6.66 -8.65
N ASP A 81 -14.74 -7.72 -8.65
CA ASP A 81 -15.13 -9.10 -8.37
C ASP A 81 -14.42 -9.69 -7.14
N CYS A 82 -13.70 -8.87 -6.35
CA CYS A 82 -12.92 -9.34 -5.20
C CYS A 82 -11.81 -10.36 -5.53
N SER A 83 -11.33 -10.42 -6.77
CA SER A 83 -10.28 -11.37 -7.17
C SER A 83 -8.88 -11.00 -6.67
N MET A 84 -8.60 -9.70 -6.48
CA MET A 84 -7.29 -9.21 -6.08
C MET A 84 -7.19 -8.99 -4.58
N THR A 85 -5.99 -9.03 -4.03
CA THR A 85 -5.74 -8.55 -2.65
C THR A 85 -5.32 -7.09 -2.62
N LEU A 86 -5.50 -6.44 -1.47
CA LEU A 86 -5.00 -5.08 -1.23
C LEU A 86 -3.47 -4.97 -1.42
N CYS A 87 -2.70 -6.03 -1.13
CA CYS A 87 -1.27 -6.06 -1.40
C CYS A 87 -0.96 -6.13 -2.90
N GLN A 88 -1.74 -6.87 -3.69
CA GLN A 88 -1.56 -6.87 -5.15
C GLN A 88 -1.90 -5.51 -5.78
N LYS A 89 -2.89 -4.79 -5.21
CA LYS A 89 -3.32 -3.49 -5.75
C LYS A 89 -2.47 -2.31 -5.28
N PHE A 90 -2.06 -2.31 -4.01
CA PHE A 90 -1.40 -1.16 -3.36
C PHE A 90 -0.02 -1.48 -2.77
N GLY A 91 0.35 -2.76 -2.68
CA GLY A 91 1.59 -3.23 -2.05
C GLY A 91 2.81 -3.18 -2.96
N ASN A 92 3.04 -2.05 -3.63
CA ASN A 92 4.17 -1.83 -4.55
C ASN A 92 5.48 -1.58 -3.78
N CYS A 93 5.90 -2.55 -2.96
CA CYS A 93 7.07 -2.44 -2.11
C CYS A 93 8.37 -2.55 -2.94
N LEU A 94 9.31 -1.64 -2.71
CA LEU A 94 10.58 -1.54 -3.40
C LEU A 94 11.72 -2.20 -2.60
N ASN A 95 12.90 -2.31 -3.22
CA ASN A 95 14.14 -2.77 -2.59
C ASN A 95 14.02 -4.15 -1.90
N GLY A 96 13.26 -5.07 -2.51
CA GLY A 96 13.06 -6.44 -2.01
C GLY A 96 12.14 -6.56 -0.80
N ALA A 97 11.45 -5.47 -0.41
CA ALA A 97 10.49 -5.49 0.68
C ALA A 97 9.25 -6.34 0.35
N THR A 98 8.61 -6.87 1.40
CA THR A 98 7.41 -7.71 1.27
C THR A 98 6.18 -6.93 1.71
N CYS A 99 5.09 -6.99 0.93
CA CYS A 99 3.80 -6.44 1.36
C CYS A 99 3.15 -7.34 2.41
N GLN A 100 2.71 -6.74 3.51
CA GLN A 100 2.02 -7.38 4.62
C GLN A 100 0.83 -6.52 5.06
N TYR A 101 0.10 -6.98 6.08
CA TYR A 101 -1.07 -6.27 6.59
C TYR A 101 -0.86 -5.85 8.05
N ARG A 102 -1.19 -4.60 8.36
CA ARG A 102 -1.24 -4.07 9.73
C ARG A 102 -2.68 -3.64 10.00
N GLY A 103 -3.41 -4.46 10.75
CA GLY A 103 -4.87 -4.35 10.81
C GLY A 103 -5.49 -4.64 9.44
N GLN A 104 -6.34 -3.74 8.94
CA GLN A 104 -6.97 -3.86 7.61
C GLN A 104 -6.27 -3.05 6.51
N GLN A 105 -5.04 -2.59 6.75
CA GLN A 105 -4.28 -1.78 5.78
C GLN A 105 -3.04 -2.54 5.30
N PRO A 106 -2.77 -2.55 3.97
CA PRO A 106 -1.51 -3.06 3.45
C PRO A 106 -0.36 -2.12 3.84
N TYR A 107 0.81 -2.69 4.14
CA TYR A 107 2.04 -1.94 4.38
C TYR A 107 3.25 -2.72 3.87
N CYS A 108 4.34 -2.02 3.58
CA CYS A 108 5.58 -2.64 3.17
C CYS A 108 6.49 -2.92 4.36
N ASN A 109 6.87 -4.18 4.57
CA ASN A 109 7.89 -4.55 5.55
C ASN A 109 9.28 -4.35 4.93
N CYS A 110 9.91 -3.22 5.25
CA CYS A 110 11.19 -2.83 4.68
C CYS A 110 12.35 -3.67 5.25
N LEU A 111 13.21 -4.15 4.36
CA LEU A 111 14.50 -4.71 4.76
C LEU A 111 15.39 -3.58 5.25
N THR A 112 16.02 -3.76 6.41
CA THR A 112 17.05 -2.82 6.88
C THR A 112 18.19 -2.78 5.85
N PRO A 113 18.70 -1.60 5.46
CA PRO A 113 18.47 -0.27 6.05
C PRO A 113 17.49 0.64 5.27
N TYR A 114 16.63 0.08 4.42
CA TYR A 114 15.64 0.86 3.67
C TYR A 114 14.49 1.36 4.55
N THR A 115 13.95 2.53 4.20
CA THR A 115 12.82 3.15 4.91
C THR A 115 11.83 3.78 3.91
N GLY A 116 10.72 4.36 4.40
CA GLY A 116 9.66 4.92 3.55
C GLY A 116 8.43 4.02 3.46
N THR A 117 7.34 4.56 2.91
CA THR A 117 6.04 3.86 2.84
C THR A 117 6.10 2.65 1.91
N PHE A 118 6.88 2.77 0.84
CA PHE A 118 7.12 1.71 -0.13
C PHE A 118 8.57 1.22 -0.07
N CYS A 119 9.28 1.50 1.03
CA CYS A 119 10.70 1.17 1.21
C CYS A 119 11.61 1.79 0.15
N GLU A 120 11.23 2.94 -0.41
CA GLU A 120 11.91 3.65 -1.48
C GLU A 120 13.18 4.37 -1.02
N ASN A 121 13.24 4.75 0.27
CA ASN A 121 14.34 5.53 0.80
C ASN A 121 15.52 4.60 1.05
N ARG A 122 16.62 4.91 0.35
CA ARG A 122 17.91 4.26 0.58
C ARG A 122 18.51 4.73 1.91
N PRO A 123 19.38 3.92 2.55
CA PRO A 123 20.17 4.40 3.67
C PRO A 123 20.93 5.66 3.28
N VAL A 124 20.90 6.67 4.14
CA VAL A 124 21.78 7.82 4.01
C VAL A 124 23.19 7.34 4.29
N LEU A 125 24.01 7.26 3.25
CA LEU A 125 25.45 7.12 3.39
C LEU A 125 25.99 8.49 3.84
N VAL A 126 25.92 8.74 5.14
CA VAL A 126 26.59 9.91 5.72
C VAL A 126 28.07 9.67 5.58
N ASP A 127 28.77 10.56 4.89
CA ASP A 127 30.24 10.53 4.89
C ASP A 127 30.72 10.95 6.29
N PRO A 128 31.31 10.05 7.10
CA PRO A 128 31.87 10.39 8.40
C PRO A 128 32.99 11.43 8.34
N CYS A 129 33.53 11.73 7.14
CA CYS A 129 34.47 12.82 6.93
C CYS A 129 33.83 14.18 6.59
N SER A 130 32.50 14.29 6.61
CA SER A 130 31.79 15.52 6.25
C SER A 130 30.83 16.01 7.36
N PRO A 131 31.12 17.15 8.02
CA PRO A 131 32.34 17.97 7.89
C PRO A 131 33.57 17.25 8.45
N ASN A 132 34.78 17.64 8.02
CA ASN A 132 36.03 16.98 8.42
C ASN A 132 36.17 17.00 9.96
N PRO A 133 36.12 15.83 10.64
CA PRO A 133 36.19 15.74 12.08
C PRO A 133 37.63 15.87 12.63
N CYS A 134 38.64 15.78 11.77
CA CYS A 134 40.05 15.85 12.14
C CYS A 134 40.49 17.29 12.40
N ARG A 135 41.05 17.55 13.58
CA ARG A 135 41.56 18.88 13.95
C ARG A 135 42.91 19.16 13.30
N ASN A 136 43.36 20.41 13.41
CA ASN A 136 44.70 20.85 13.00
C ASN A 136 45.06 20.48 11.54
N SER A 137 44.07 20.57 10.64
CA SER A 137 44.21 20.22 9.22
C SER A 137 44.64 18.77 8.98
N GLY A 138 44.26 17.85 9.89
CA GLY A 138 44.40 16.41 9.68
C GLY A 138 43.56 15.94 8.48
N ASN A 139 44.10 14.97 7.75
CA ASN A 139 43.39 14.38 6.61
C ASN A 139 42.42 13.30 7.10
N CYS A 140 41.13 13.43 6.78
CA CYS A 140 40.14 12.43 7.15
C CYS A 140 40.11 11.29 6.14
N ILE A 141 40.11 10.07 6.63
CA ILE A 141 39.98 8.85 5.82
C ILE A 141 38.69 8.16 6.24
N ASN A 142 37.73 8.07 5.33
CA ASN A 142 36.46 7.37 5.53
C ASN A 142 36.71 5.84 5.55
N THR A 143 36.23 5.16 6.59
CA THR A 143 36.36 3.70 6.78
C THR A 143 35.02 2.95 6.71
N GLY A 144 34.03 3.54 6.02
CA GLY A 144 32.68 3.00 5.84
C GLY A 144 31.68 3.71 6.74
N THR A 145 31.40 3.13 7.92
CA THR A 145 30.50 3.72 8.93
C THR A 145 31.22 4.62 9.94
N SER A 146 32.55 4.79 9.80
CA SER A 146 33.40 5.57 10.70
C SER A 146 34.54 6.26 9.93
N TYR A 147 35.43 6.95 10.64
CA TYR A 147 36.57 7.65 10.06
C TYR A 147 37.86 7.41 10.85
N ARG A 148 39.00 7.67 10.21
CA ARG A 148 40.31 7.78 10.85
C ARG A 148 40.96 9.08 10.43
N CYS A 149 41.62 9.76 11.36
CA CYS A 149 42.45 10.91 11.05
C CYS A 149 43.89 10.52 10.78
N ASP A 150 44.43 10.99 9.66
CA ASP A 150 45.85 10.99 9.36
C ASP A 150 46.43 12.34 9.74
N CYS A 151 47.17 12.35 10.86
CA CYS A 151 47.63 13.59 11.48
C CYS A 151 48.90 14.10 10.82
N ARG A 152 48.90 15.39 10.49
CA ARG A 152 50.13 16.08 10.09
C ARG A 152 51.03 16.26 11.30
N PHE A 153 52.32 16.05 11.12
CA PHE A 153 53.30 16.34 12.17
C PHE A 153 53.19 17.82 12.61
N PRO A 154 53.28 18.15 13.92
CA PRO A 154 53.58 17.27 15.06
C PRO A 154 52.34 16.71 15.79
N HIS A 155 51.17 16.67 15.16
CA HIS A 155 49.91 16.25 15.79
C HIS A 155 49.77 14.72 15.89
N THR A 156 49.01 14.27 16.88
CA THR A 156 48.74 12.88 17.28
C THR A 156 47.34 12.82 17.91
N THR A 157 46.91 11.64 18.40
CA THR A 157 45.55 11.24 18.82
C THR A 157 44.58 10.98 17.68
N SER A 158 43.47 10.30 17.97
CA SER A 158 42.46 9.88 16.99
C SER A 158 41.81 11.03 16.21
N ASP A 159 41.82 12.24 16.77
CA ASP A 159 41.27 13.46 16.19
C ASP A 159 42.32 14.52 15.84
N CYS A 160 43.61 14.20 15.96
CA CYS A 160 44.75 15.10 15.77
C CYS A 160 44.77 16.32 16.71
N SER A 161 44.14 16.25 17.88
CA SER A 161 44.03 17.39 18.81
C SER A 161 45.32 17.72 19.55
N ARG A 162 46.13 16.71 19.91
CA ARG A 162 47.36 16.90 20.70
C ARG A 162 48.60 16.84 19.83
N THR A 163 49.67 17.48 20.26
CA THR A 163 51.00 17.29 19.66
C THR A 163 51.78 16.17 20.35
N LEU A 164 52.80 15.64 19.69
CA LEU A 164 53.67 14.60 20.25
C LEU A 164 54.27 15.02 21.59
N CYS A 165 54.71 16.28 21.75
CA CYS A 165 55.20 16.77 23.04
C CYS A 165 54.10 16.90 24.09
N GLN A 166 52.88 17.25 23.71
CA GLN A 166 51.77 17.29 24.67
C GLN A 166 51.36 15.89 25.13
N GLN A 167 51.42 14.88 24.25
CA GLN A 167 51.01 13.52 24.59
C GLN A 167 52.13 12.72 25.29
N PHE A 168 53.38 12.89 24.85
CA PHE A 168 54.52 12.06 25.26
C PHE A 168 55.70 12.86 25.82
N GLY A 169 55.64 14.19 25.86
CA GLY A 169 56.75 15.06 26.27
C GLY A 169 57.02 15.14 27.77
N ASN A 170 56.68 14.08 28.53
CA ASN A 170 57.06 13.95 29.93
C ASN A 170 58.55 13.57 30.01
N CYS A 171 59.42 14.55 29.87
CA CYS A 171 60.87 14.35 29.92
C CYS A 171 61.35 14.27 31.38
N LEU A 172 62.22 13.30 31.68
CA LEU A 172 62.87 13.18 32.98
C LEU A 172 63.97 14.24 33.14
N ASN A 173 64.36 14.54 34.39
CA ASN A 173 65.49 15.41 34.74
C ASN A 173 65.43 16.84 34.18
N GLY A 174 64.23 17.43 34.12
CA GLY A 174 64.05 18.81 33.64
C GLY A 174 64.25 19.00 32.14
N GLY A 175 64.23 17.91 31.36
CA GLY A 175 64.29 18.00 29.90
C GLY A 175 63.08 18.70 29.29
N THR A 176 63.28 19.32 28.13
CA THR A 176 62.22 19.98 27.36
C THR A 176 62.00 19.24 26.04
N CYS A 177 60.76 18.90 25.73
CA CYS A 177 60.41 18.29 24.44
C CYS A 177 60.49 19.34 23.32
N GLN A 178 61.18 19.00 22.23
CA GLN A 178 61.40 19.89 21.08
C GLN A 178 61.32 19.12 19.76
N TYR A 179 60.80 19.77 18.72
CA TYR A 179 60.78 19.24 17.35
C TYR A 179 62.06 19.65 16.61
N ARG A 180 62.71 18.72 15.90
CA ARG A 180 63.83 19.02 15.01
C ARG A 180 63.34 18.95 13.55
N GLY A 181 63.61 20.01 12.80
CA GLY A 181 63.32 20.10 11.36
C GLY A 181 64.41 19.49 10.51
#